data_AF-A0A2N3FZ98-F1
#
_entry.id   AF-A0A2N3FZ98-F1
#
_cell.length_a   1.000
_cell.length_b   1.000
_cell.length_c   1.000
_cell.angle_alpha   90.00
_cell.angle_beta   90.00
_cell.angle_gamma   90.00
#
_symmetry.space_group_name_H-M   'P 1'
#
loop_
_entity.id
_entity.type
_entity.pdbx_description
1 polymer ?
#
loop_
_entity_poly.entity_id
_entity_poly.type
_entity_poly.pdbx_seq_one_letter_code
_entity_poly.pdbx_strand_id
1 'polypeptide(L)'
;MKTLIAYLAGTSIALLSLAGCTPTPEVSPSPTTAPVSDEPTPSPALEPVPEGRNPDMSDAEALLRAERVVTGETWLPAPVPIATPAWAAGVEMLSYEWDEWFTVGARGDADIVVISEGLGSFQMFEVDSDGKAVHVAEPSPMKDVPPDLSNWYGASIVTDGSIYYDSLATPATFTTPEGYVFSIRDMWGHFYPSGATQDLVGGVANVGVYRTESGIDYPEGLISTQGGLNTANLRHVAYLVRFPHGLWVPVRFDPLGLADGSAIIDASGIAVGPATEYVDLLDIHCGGEPLPQVLVLGQSSAQWTLVGSTDLGPLYAPQPTNPVAIERHAMYVDSLVAFGEDPSSLPGAASVADFIAHGALLGTPAPDGNGWFVQLNREFSPRAWC
;
A
#
# COMPACT_ATOMS: atom_id res chain seq x y z
N MET A 1 43.99 -31.40 -14.69
CA MET A 1 45.25 -31.01 -15.33
C MET A 1 44.96 -30.67 -16.78
N LYS A 2 45.09 -29.38 -17.13
CA LYS A 2 45.37 -28.80 -18.46
C LYS A 2 44.39 -29.10 -19.63
N THR A 3 43.57 -28.12 -20.05
CA THR A 3 43.79 -27.20 -21.22
C THR A 3 42.85 -27.67 -22.37
N LEU A 4 42.15 -26.90 -23.23
CA LEU A 4 42.33 -25.58 -23.83
C LEU A 4 41.14 -25.21 -24.79
N ILE A 5 40.89 -23.91 -24.99
CA ILE A 5 40.45 -23.16 -26.22
C ILE A 5 39.08 -23.38 -26.91
N ALA A 6 38.28 -22.30 -26.80
CA ALA A 6 37.69 -21.41 -27.82
C ALA A 6 36.95 -21.95 -29.06
N TYR A 7 35.80 -21.30 -29.33
CA TYR A 7 35.46 -20.79 -30.66
C TYR A 7 34.78 -19.40 -30.56
N LEU A 8 35.37 -18.45 -31.28
CA LEU A 8 34.88 -17.12 -31.63
C LEU A 8 34.50 -17.16 -33.12
N ALA A 9 33.37 -16.56 -33.51
CA ALA A 9 33.12 -15.87 -34.81
C ALA A 9 31.65 -15.45 -34.84
N GLY A 10 31.33 -14.15 -34.82
CA GLY A 10 31.02 -13.36 -36.03
C GLY A 10 29.49 -13.18 -36.09
N THR A 11 28.90 -12.00 -36.29
CA THR A 11 29.17 -11.03 -37.35
C THR A 11 28.62 -9.66 -36.96
N SER A 12 29.31 -8.61 -37.40
CA SER A 12 29.01 -7.19 -37.19
C SER A 12 28.12 -6.58 -38.30
N ILE A 13 27.73 -5.32 -38.06
CA ILE A 13 27.41 -4.22 -38.99
C ILE A 13 25.91 -3.97 -39.27
N ALA A 14 25.40 -2.83 -38.77
CA ALA A 14 25.01 -1.69 -39.61
C ALA A 14 24.73 -0.43 -38.75
N LEU A 15 25.72 0.47 -38.70
CA LEU A 15 25.55 1.89 -38.37
C LEU A 15 25.13 2.60 -39.66
N LEU A 16 23.95 3.24 -39.65
CA LEU A 16 23.53 4.18 -40.69
C LEU A 16 23.56 5.59 -40.11
N SER A 17 24.60 6.31 -40.52
CA SER A 17 24.69 7.77 -40.49
C SER A 17 24.02 8.32 -41.74
N LEU A 18 23.08 9.26 -41.56
CA LEU A 18 22.68 10.18 -42.62
C LEU A 18 22.65 11.60 -42.04
N ALA A 19 23.57 12.40 -42.58
CA ALA A 19 23.65 13.83 -42.38
C ALA A 19 22.68 14.55 -43.33
N GLY A 20 22.13 15.68 -42.82
CA GLY A 20 22.01 16.92 -43.58
C GLY A 20 20.78 17.08 -44.47
N CYS A 21 19.85 17.93 -44.04
CA CYS A 21 19.32 19.00 -44.88
C CYS A 21 18.69 20.09 -44.00
N THR A 22 19.32 21.26 -43.98
CA THR A 22 18.86 22.49 -43.35
C THR A 22 17.99 23.25 -44.34
N PRO A 23 16.70 23.49 -44.09
CA PRO A 23 15.94 24.46 -44.88
C PRO A 23 16.13 25.88 -44.32
N THR A 24 16.41 26.78 -45.25
CA THR A 24 16.48 28.24 -45.11
C THR A 24 15.12 28.80 -44.63
N PRO A 25 15.07 29.73 -43.66
CA PRO A 25 13.82 30.39 -43.30
C PRO A 25 13.46 31.46 -44.34
N GLU A 26 12.25 31.35 -44.88
CA GLU A 26 11.64 32.33 -45.78
C GLU A 26 11.08 33.50 -44.95
N VAL A 27 11.43 34.72 -45.36
CA VAL A 27 11.06 35.97 -44.69
C VAL A 27 9.61 36.33 -45.02
N SER A 28 8.72 36.20 -44.04
CA SER A 28 7.33 36.68 -44.12
C SER A 28 7.25 38.16 -43.68
N PRO A 29 6.49 39.04 -44.37
CA PRO A 29 6.40 40.45 -44.03
C PRO A 29 5.66 40.68 -42.70
N SER A 30 6.20 41.60 -41.89
CA SER A 30 5.68 41.98 -40.57
C SER A 30 4.24 42.52 -40.63
N PRO A 31 3.32 42.03 -39.76
CA PRO A 31 2.08 42.75 -39.49
C PRO A 31 2.38 43.96 -38.59
N THR A 32 1.82 45.11 -38.96
CA THR A 32 1.81 46.33 -38.15
C THR A 32 1.08 46.07 -36.83
N THR A 33 1.80 46.18 -35.71
CA THR A 33 1.25 46.06 -34.35
C THR A 33 0.30 47.24 -34.09
N ALA A 34 -0.98 46.94 -33.85
CA ALA A 34 -1.89 47.90 -33.20
C ALA A 34 -1.41 48.13 -31.75
N PRO A 35 -1.61 49.33 -31.17
CA PRO A 35 -1.28 49.57 -29.77
C PRO A 35 -2.08 48.61 -28.88
N VAL A 36 -1.36 47.71 -28.20
CA VAL A 36 -1.92 46.85 -27.15
C VAL A 36 -2.19 47.74 -25.96
N SER A 37 -3.46 47.81 -25.56
CA SER A 37 -3.88 48.47 -24.34
C SER A 37 -3.33 47.68 -23.15
N ASP A 38 -2.45 48.30 -22.36
CA ASP A 38 -1.90 47.77 -21.10
C ASP A 38 -2.95 47.78 -19.97
N GLU A 39 -4.18 47.32 -20.24
CA GLU A 39 -5.12 47.04 -19.17
C GLU A 39 -4.78 45.66 -18.60
N PRO A 40 -4.34 45.56 -17.33
CA PRO A 40 -4.10 44.26 -16.73
C PRO A 40 -5.42 43.51 -16.71
N THR A 41 -5.49 42.40 -17.45
CA THR A 41 -6.57 41.43 -17.31
C THR A 41 -6.67 41.09 -15.82
N PRO A 42 -7.83 41.30 -15.16
CA PRO A 42 -7.96 40.97 -13.76
C PRO A 42 -7.67 39.49 -13.60
N SER A 43 -6.69 39.17 -12.73
CA SER A 43 -6.41 37.77 -12.37
C SER A 43 -7.72 37.11 -11.93
N PRO A 44 -8.01 35.88 -12.38
CA PRO A 44 -9.17 35.15 -11.93
C PRO A 44 -9.25 35.19 -10.40
N ALA A 45 -10.42 35.48 -9.85
CA ALA A 45 -10.63 35.38 -8.41
C ALA A 45 -10.29 33.94 -8.00
N LEU A 46 -9.37 33.79 -7.04
CA LEU A 46 -9.01 32.48 -6.51
C LEU A 46 -10.26 31.84 -5.89
N GLU A 47 -10.57 30.61 -6.30
CA GLU A 47 -11.67 29.86 -5.70
C GLU A 47 -11.46 29.74 -4.19
N PRO A 48 -12.51 29.85 -3.36
CA PRO A 48 -12.39 29.62 -1.92
C PRO A 48 -12.00 28.16 -1.67
N VAL A 49 -11.13 27.93 -0.69
CA VAL A 49 -10.80 26.56 -0.26
C VAL A 49 -11.94 26.06 0.61
N PRO A 50 -12.55 24.90 0.30
CA PRO A 50 -13.60 24.33 1.14
C PRO A 50 -13.07 24.03 2.55
N GLU A 51 -13.84 24.40 3.57
CA GLU A 51 -13.54 24.10 4.97
C GLU A 51 -14.27 22.82 5.40
N GLY A 52 -13.73 22.14 6.42
CA GLY A 52 -14.32 20.94 7.02
C GLY A 52 -13.88 19.65 6.34
N ARG A 53 -14.28 18.52 6.91
CA ARG A 53 -14.08 17.20 6.28
C ARG A 53 -15.00 17.03 5.08
N ASN A 54 -14.52 16.31 4.07
CA ASN A 54 -15.31 15.95 2.90
C ASN A 54 -14.97 14.52 2.43
N PRO A 55 -15.74 13.49 2.82
CA PRO A 55 -15.55 12.12 2.34
C PRO A 55 -15.70 11.97 0.82
N ASP A 56 -16.55 12.82 0.23
CA ASP A 56 -16.81 12.90 -1.21
C ASP A 56 -15.90 13.89 -1.93
N MET A 57 -14.76 14.26 -1.31
CA MET A 57 -13.80 15.21 -1.88
C MET A 57 -13.48 14.84 -3.32
N SER A 58 -13.43 15.84 -4.21
CA SER A 58 -12.95 15.61 -5.58
C SER A 58 -11.43 15.71 -5.65
N ASP A 59 -10.81 15.12 -6.68
CA ASP A 59 -9.36 15.28 -6.89
C ASP A 59 -8.95 16.76 -7.03
N ALA A 60 -9.81 17.58 -7.62
CA ALA A 60 -9.60 19.03 -7.74
C ALA A 60 -9.62 19.73 -6.37
N GLU A 61 -10.54 19.34 -5.48
CA GLU A 61 -10.58 19.86 -4.12
C GLU A 61 -9.37 19.39 -3.30
N ALA A 62 -8.96 18.13 -3.44
CA ALA A 62 -7.78 17.60 -2.75
C ALA A 62 -6.51 18.38 -3.14
N LEU A 63 -6.33 18.63 -4.45
CA LEU A 63 -5.24 19.47 -4.95
C LEU A 63 -5.33 20.90 -4.39
N LEU A 64 -6.53 21.50 -4.42
CA LEU A 64 -6.74 22.85 -3.92
C LEU A 64 -6.38 22.99 -2.44
N ARG A 65 -6.78 22.03 -1.60
CA ARG A 65 -6.47 21.99 -0.16
C ARG A 65 -4.99 21.78 0.11
N ALA A 66 -4.36 20.85 -0.61
CA ALA A 66 -2.94 20.58 -0.48
C ALA A 66 -2.07 21.80 -0.87
N GLU A 67 -2.49 22.58 -1.87
CA GLU A 67 -1.79 23.80 -2.31
C GLU A 67 -2.09 25.02 -1.43
N ARG A 68 -3.30 25.07 -0.83
CA ARG A 68 -3.80 26.22 -0.07
C ARG A 68 -4.40 25.78 1.25
N VAL A 69 -3.50 25.36 2.13
CA VAL A 69 -3.82 24.95 3.50
C VAL A 69 -4.53 26.06 4.27
N VAL A 70 -5.71 25.78 4.83
CA VAL A 70 -6.46 26.71 5.69
C VAL A 70 -6.58 26.24 7.14
N THR A 71 -6.25 24.98 7.42
CA THR A 71 -6.21 24.39 8.78
C THR A 71 -5.12 24.96 9.70
N GLY A 72 -4.18 25.75 9.16
CA GLY A 72 -3.22 26.53 9.94
C GLY A 72 -2.02 25.73 10.45
N GLU A 73 -1.84 24.50 9.97
CA GLU A 73 -0.69 23.68 10.28
C GLU A 73 0.57 24.17 9.56
N THR A 74 1.68 23.91 10.21
CA THR A 74 3.03 24.11 9.69
C THR A 74 3.82 22.84 9.92
N TRP A 75 4.62 22.46 8.93
CA TRP A 75 5.42 21.24 9.02
C TRP A 75 6.91 21.56 9.10
N LEU A 76 7.63 20.76 9.89
CA LEU A 76 9.07 20.82 9.94
C LEU A 76 9.66 20.27 8.63
N PRO A 77 10.82 20.78 8.17
CA PRO A 77 11.50 20.27 6.99
C PRO A 77 12.00 18.82 7.17
N ALA A 78 12.13 18.36 8.41
CA ALA A 78 12.40 16.98 8.78
C ALA A 78 11.80 16.68 10.18
N PRO A 79 11.33 15.45 10.43
CA PRO A 79 10.93 15.01 11.77
C PRO A 79 12.07 15.17 12.78
N VAL A 80 11.75 15.63 13.99
CA VAL A 80 12.70 15.82 15.09
C VAL A 80 12.46 14.75 16.15
N PRO A 81 13.41 13.84 16.40
CA PRO A 81 13.27 12.82 17.43
C PRO A 81 13.08 13.44 18.82
N ILE A 82 12.16 12.89 19.60
CA ILE A 82 11.90 13.26 21.00
C ILE A 82 11.92 12.01 21.89
N ALA A 83 12.09 12.21 23.19
CA ALA A 83 11.88 11.12 24.15
C ALA A 83 10.40 10.75 24.21
N THR A 84 10.09 9.51 24.58
CA THR A 84 8.71 9.06 24.85
C THR A 84 8.00 10.07 25.75
N PRO A 85 6.90 10.68 25.29
CA PRO A 85 6.19 11.67 26.07
C PRO A 85 5.64 11.08 27.38
N ALA A 86 5.65 11.88 28.44
CA ALA A 86 5.19 11.42 29.76
C ALA A 86 3.72 10.98 29.77
N TRP A 87 2.88 11.54 28.90
CA TRP A 87 1.48 11.16 28.73
C TRP A 87 1.29 9.83 27.97
N ALA A 88 2.30 9.39 27.20
CA ALA A 88 2.30 8.10 26.52
C ALA A 88 2.88 6.99 27.40
N ALA A 89 3.71 7.36 28.37
CA ALA A 89 4.37 6.41 29.27
C ALA A 89 3.34 5.57 30.05
N GLY A 90 3.33 4.26 29.80
CA GLY A 90 2.44 3.31 30.48
C GLY A 90 1.05 3.13 29.85
N VAL A 91 0.79 3.75 28.71
CA VAL A 91 -0.34 3.38 27.85
C VAL A 91 0.09 2.14 27.06
N GLU A 92 -0.51 0.98 27.32
CA GLU A 92 -0.08 -0.32 26.76
C GLU A 92 0.14 -0.25 25.24
N MET A 93 -0.83 0.29 24.52
CA MET A 93 -0.81 0.49 23.06
C MET A 93 0.30 1.43 22.56
N LEU A 94 0.85 2.31 23.41
CA LEU A 94 1.90 3.27 23.08
C LEU A 94 3.24 2.96 23.79
N SER A 95 3.31 1.82 24.48
CA SER A 95 4.42 1.44 25.34
C SER A 95 5.26 0.29 24.79
N TYR A 96 5.04 -0.07 23.52
CA TYR A 96 5.81 -1.13 22.90
C TYR A 96 7.27 -0.72 22.79
N GLU A 97 8.18 -1.68 22.99
CA GLU A 97 9.64 -1.47 23.12
C GLU A 97 10.34 -0.95 21.85
N TRP A 98 9.57 -0.57 20.82
CA TRP A 98 10.04 -0.26 19.48
C TRP A 98 9.58 1.12 18.95
N ASP A 99 8.99 1.97 19.80
CA ASP A 99 8.37 3.24 19.38
C ASP A 99 9.36 4.42 19.44
N GLU A 100 9.76 4.94 18.27
CA GLU A 100 10.46 6.22 18.15
C GLU A 100 9.45 7.37 17.97
N TRP A 101 9.62 8.43 18.76
CA TRP A 101 8.71 9.57 18.79
C TRP A 101 9.30 10.77 18.06
N PHE A 102 8.46 11.50 17.32
CA PHE A 102 8.91 12.64 16.54
C PHE A 102 7.95 13.82 16.64
N THR A 103 8.49 15.02 16.81
CA THR A 103 7.77 16.25 16.44
C THR A 103 7.90 16.45 14.94
N VAL A 104 6.78 16.69 14.25
CA VAL A 104 6.73 16.84 12.79
C VAL A 104 6.20 18.20 12.34
N GLY A 105 5.60 18.97 13.23
CA GLY A 105 4.99 20.26 12.89
C GLY A 105 4.34 20.92 14.08
N ALA A 106 3.52 21.93 13.81
CA ALA A 106 2.68 22.61 14.78
C ALA A 106 1.39 23.13 14.13
N ARG A 107 0.31 23.21 14.91
CA ARG A 107 -0.94 23.89 14.52
C ARG A 107 -1.38 24.81 15.64
N GLY A 108 -1.33 26.13 15.39
CA GLY A 108 -1.48 27.11 16.46
C GLY A 108 -0.37 26.99 17.50
N ASP A 109 -0.75 26.83 18.77
CA ASP A 109 0.19 26.67 19.90
C ASP A 109 0.48 25.20 20.26
N ALA A 110 -0.09 24.24 19.51
CA ALA A 110 0.11 22.81 19.75
C ALA A 110 1.18 22.25 18.80
N ASP A 111 2.07 21.43 19.36
CA ASP A 111 3.04 20.64 18.59
C ASP A 111 2.32 19.43 17.96
N ILE A 112 2.62 19.14 16.70
CA ILE A 112 2.16 17.91 16.03
C ILE A 112 3.23 16.84 16.25
N VAL A 113 2.85 15.78 16.95
CA VAL A 113 3.71 14.66 17.33
C VAL A 113 3.20 13.39 16.66
N VAL A 114 4.12 12.56 16.16
CA VAL A 114 3.79 11.25 15.60
C VAL A 114 4.64 10.16 16.24
N ILE A 115 4.09 8.96 16.28
CA ILE A 115 4.84 7.74 16.57
C ILE A 115 5.28 7.19 15.22
N SER A 116 6.58 7.02 15.02
CA SER A 116 7.14 6.35 13.86
C SER A 116 7.51 4.93 14.26
N GLU A 117 6.53 4.05 14.24
CA GLU A 117 6.78 2.64 14.02
C GLU A 117 7.16 2.53 12.52
N GLY A 118 8.32 1.98 12.18
CA GLY A 118 8.77 1.90 10.79
C GLY A 118 7.67 1.42 9.85
N LEU A 119 7.08 2.31 9.07
CA LEU A 119 6.08 2.01 8.05
C LEU A 119 4.76 1.32 8.52
N GLY A 120 4.36 1.30 9.81
CA GLY A 120 3.16 0.52 10.16
C GLY A 120 2.10 0.94 11.18
N SER A 121 2.32 1.85 12.10
CA SER A 121 1.15 2.48 12.76
C SER A 121 1.33 3.96 12.74
N PHE A 122 0.46 4.63 12.01
CA PHE A 122 0.48 6.07 11.94
C PHE A 122 -0.41 6.65 13.04
N GLN A 123 0.20 6.96 14.18
CA GLN A 123 -0.45 7.62 15.30
C GLN A 123 -0.02 9.08 15.34
N MET A 124 -0.99 9.99 15.28
CA MET A 124 -0.73 11.43 15.32
C MET A 124 -1.42 12.08 16.52
N PHE A 125 -0.71 13.00 17.16
CA PHE A 125 -1.16 13.73 18.34
C PHE A 125 -0.91 15.21 18.17
N GLU A 126 -1.81 16.03 18.70
CA GLU A 126 -1.53 17.43 19.02
C GLU A 126 -1.23 17.55 20.51
N VAL A 127 -0.10 18.17 20.83
CA VAL A 127 0.39 18.34 22.20
C VAL A 127 0.41 19.83 22.53
N ASP A 128 -0.49 20.24 23.42
CA ASP A 128 -0.58 21.62 23.90
C ASP A 128 0.64 21.99 24.76
N SER A 129 0.87 23.30 24.93
CA SER A 129 1.98 23.83 25.75
C SER A 129 1.96 23.40 27.23
N ASP A 130 0.82 22.95 27.75
CA ASP A 130 0.68 22.39 29.10
C ASP A 130 1.00 20.89 29.17
N GLY A 131 1.35 20.28 28.03
CA GLY A 131 1.68 18.86 27.89
C GLY A 131 0.47 17.96 27.69
N LYS A 132 -0.74 18.51 27.56
CA LYS A 132 -1.94 17.74 27.24
C LYS A 132 -1.89 17.27 25.80
N ALA A 133 -2.08 15.98 25.59
CA ALA A 133 -2.14 15.38 24.26
C ALA A 133 -3.57 15.06 23.83
N VAL A 134 -3.87 15.31 22.57
CA VAL A 134 -5.09 14.91 21.88
C VAL A 134 -4.68 14.00 20.72
N HIS A 135 -5.23 12.79 20.69
CA HIS A 135 -5.05 11.89 19.56
C HIS A 135 -5.91 12.35 18.39
N VAL A 136 -5.30 12.48 17.21
CA VAL A 136 -5.97 12.83 15.96
C VAL A 136 -6.44 11.56 15.28
N ALA A 137 -7.74 11.26 15.38
CA ALA A 137 -8.30 9.97 14.93
C ALA A 137 -8.03 9.67 13.46
N GLU A 138 -8.26 10.67 12.60
CA GLU A 138 -8.16 10.54 11.14
C GLU A 138 -7.62 11.85 10.55
N PRO A 139 -6.31 12.02 10.43
CA PRO A 139 -5.71 13.32 10.10
C PRO A 139 -6.00 13.77 8.65
N SER A 140 -6.47 12.86 7.77
CA SER A 140 -6.90 13.19 6.42
C SER A 140 -8.28 13.86 6.39
N PRO A 141 -8.48 14.97 5.65
CA PRO A 141 -9.77 15.65 5.52
C PRO A 141 -10.82 14.83 4.76
N MET A 142 -10.42 13.76 4.07
CA MET A 142 -11.31 12.90 3.28
C MET A 142 -11.86 11.70 4.04
N LYS A 143 -11.41 11.49 5.28
CA LYS A 143 -11.89 10.38 6.09
C LYS A 143 -13.03 10.85 6.97
N ASP A 144 -14.08 10.04 6.98
CA ASP A 144 -15.10 10.09 8.02
C ASP A 144 -14.46 9.79 9.38
N VAL A 145 -15.01 10.39 10.43
CA VAL A 145 -14.55 10.14 11.80
C VAL A 145 -15.04 8.77 12.25
N PRO A 146 -14.16 7.82 12.63
CA PRO A 146 -14.58 6.55 13.18
C PRO A 146 -15.36 6.79 14.49
N PRO A 147 -16.42 5.99 14.75
CA PRO A 147 -17.19 6.12 15.98
C PRO A 147 -16.35 5.64 17.17
N ASP A 148 -15.70 6.59 17.83
CA ASP A 148 -15.10 6.49 19.17
C ASP A 148 -13.89 5.53 19.33
N LEU A 149 -12.68 6.10 19.30
CA LEU A 149 -11.43 5.40 19.65
C LEU A 149 -11.01 5.61 21.12
N SER A 150 -11.85 6.19 21.98
CA SER A 150 -11.47 6.55 23.36
C SER A 150 -11.06 5.33 24.22
N ASN A 151 -11.46 4.13 23.84
CA ASN A 151 -11.11 2.89 24.54
C ASN A 151 -9.68 2.41 24.26
N TRP A 152 -9.01 2.90 23.21
CA TRP A 152 -7.71 2.37 22.78
C TRP A 152 -6.53 2.90 23.61
N TYR A 153 -6.56 4.18 23.98
CA TYR A 153 -5.46 4.84 24.70
C TYR A 153 -5.72 5.04 26.19
N GLY A 154 -6.84 4.51 26.69
CA GLY A 154 -7.31 4.72 28.05
C GLY A 154 -7.81 6.15 28.32
N ALA A 155 -8.19 6.42 29.57
CA ALA A 155 -8.85 7.68 29.96
C ALA A 155 -7.95 8.94 29.91
N SER A 156 -6.64 8.80 29.68
CA SER A 156 -5.68 9.90 29.73
C SER A 156 -5.51 10.64 28.40
N ILE A 157 -5.88 10.04 27.27
CA ILE A 157 -5.72 10.64 25.94
C ILE A 157 -7.11 10.77 25.31
N VAL A 158 -7.52 12.01 25.05
CA VAL A 158 -8.76 12.29 24.34
C VAL A 158 -8.51 12.07 22.86
N THR A 159 -9.37 11.29 22.20
CA THR A 159 -9.40 11.23 20.73
C THR A 159 -10.32 12.30 20.20
N ASP A 160 -9.84 13.08 19.23
CA ASP A 160 -10.62 14.11 18.55
C ASP A 160 -10.65 13.84 17.04
N GLY A 161 -11.85 13.54 16.53
CA GLY A 161 -12.07 13.37 15.09
C GLY A 161 -12.33 14.68 14.36
N SER A 162 -12.53 15.80 15.05
CA SER A 162 -12.72 17.10 14.39
C SER A 162 -11.42 17.69 13.84
N ILE A 163 -10.26 17.23 14.33
CA ILE A 163 -8.94 17.67 13.88
C ILE A 163 -8.56 16.95 12.57
N TYR A 164 -8.21 17.72 11.54
CA TYR A 164 -7.70 17.26 10.24
C TYR A 164 -6.72 18.30 9.68
N TYR A 165 -5.97 17.91 8.64
CA TYR A 165 -4.97 18.77 8.00
C TYR A 165 -5.18 18.81 6.49
N ASP A 166 -5.44 19.99 5.93
CA ASP A 166 -5.65 20.15 4.48
C ASP A 166 -4.43 19.71 3.67
N SER A 167 -3.23 19.86 4.23
CA SER A 167 -1.98 19.38 3.64
C SER A 167 -1.90 17.85 3.49
N LEU A 168 -2.78 17.10 4.15
CA LEU A 168 -2.94 15.65 4.04
C LEU A 168 -4.10 15.25 3.11
N ALA A 169 -4.69 16.21 2.37
CA ALA A 169 -5.59 15.90 1.28
C ALA A 169 -4.81 15.25 0.11
N THR A 170 -5.30 14.12 -0.37
CA THR A 170 -4.74 13.39 -1.50
C THR A 170 -5.86 13.09 -2.50
N PRO A 171 -5.60 12.95 -3.81
CA PRO A 171 -6.62 12.49 -4.76
C PRO A 171 -7.24 11.13 -4.40
N ALA A 172 -8.29 10.71 -5.09
CA ALA A 172 -8.97 9.45 -4.79
C ALA A 172 -8.09 8.22 -5.04
N THR A 173 -7.40 8.26 -6.17
CA THR A 173 -6.72 7.12 -6.72
C THR A 173 -5.33 7.49 -7.19
N PHE A 174 -4.46 6.50 -7.21
CA PHE A 174 -3.22 6.54 -7.95
C PHE A 174 -3.20 5.39 -8.94
N THR A 175 -2.73 5.68 -10.15
CA THR A 175 -2.43 4.65 -11.14
C THR A 175 -0.91 4.44 -11.17
N THR A 176 -0.45 3.24 -10.84
CA THR A 176 0.99 2.91 -10.91
C THR A 176 1.49 2.92 -12.36
N PRO A 177 2.80 3.01 -12.59
CA PRO A 177 3.38 2.87 -13.93
C PRO A 177 2.97 1.57 -14.64
N GLU A 178 2.70 0.51 -13.87
CA GLU A 178 2.24 -0.80 -14.35
C GLU A 178 0.73 -0.81 -14.66
N GLY A 179 -0.01 0.24 -14.31
CA GLY A 179 -1.44 0.38 -14.59
C GLY A 179 -2.36 -0.07 -13.46
N TYR A 180 -1.83 -0.32 -12.25
CA TYR A 180 -2.68 -0.60 -11.10
C TYR A 180 -3.34 0.66 -10.59
N VAL A 181 -4.66 0.66 -10.53
CA VAL A 181 -5.42 1.71 -9.86
C VAL A 181 -5.67 1.27 -8.42
N PHE A 182 -5.24 2.07 -7.45
CA PHE A 182 -5.59 1.85 -6.05
C PHE A 182 -6.05 3.12 -5.37
N SER A 183 -6.88 2.94 -4.34
CA SER A 183 -7.33 3.99 -3.45
C SER A 183 -6.16 4.50 -2.62
N ILE A 184 -5.79 5.76 -2.81
CA ILE A 184 -4.87 6.44 -1.87
C ILE A 184 -5.62 7.09 -0.73
N ARG A 185 -6.96 6.99 -0.72
CA ARG A 185 -7.82 7.41 0.40
C ARG A 185 -7.79 6.41 1.52
N ASP A 186 -7.62 5.13 1.22
CA ASP A 186 -7.54 4.06 2.23
C ASP A 186 -6.11 3.95 2.77
N MET A 187 -5.69 5.04 3.40
CA MET A 187 -4.44 5.17 4.13
C MET A 187 -4.62 4.48 5.49
N TRP A 188 -4.45 3.17 5.53
CA TRP A 188 -4.52 2.40 6.77
C TRP A 188 -3.62 1.18 6.64
N GLY A 189 -2.79 0.93 7.66
CA GLY A 189 -2.16 -0.37 7.79
C GLY A 189 -0.79 -0.35 8.44
N HIS A 190 -0.44 -1.52 8.95
CA HIS A 190 0.91 -1.87 9.35
C HIS A 190 1.73 -2.44 8.20
N PHE A 191 2.81 -1.75 7.82
CA PHE A 191 3.76 -2.27 6.86
C PHE A 191 5.16 -2.36 7.48
N TYR A 192 5.71 -3.56 7.61
CA TYR A 192 7.07 -3.77 8.12
C TYR A 192 7.90 -4.56 7.13
N PRO A 193 8.82 -3.88 6.44
CA PRO A 193 10.00 -4.58 5.99
C PRO A 193 11.23 -3.72 6.25
N SER A 194 11.90 -4.04 7.34
CA SER A 194 13.34 -3.82 7.41
C SER A 194 13.98 -4.42 6.15
N GLY A 195 14.83 -3.64 5.47
CA GLY A 195 15.51 -4.09 4.25
C GLY A 195 14.70 -4.09 2.96
N ALA A 196 13.47 -3.53 2.93
CA ALA A 196 12.78 -3.27 1.65
C ALA A 196 13.53 -2.28 0.77
N THR A 197 13.51 -2.53 -0.54
CA THR A 197 13.80 -1.47 -1.52
C THR A 197 12.63 -0.49 -1.55
N GLN A 198 12.93 0.79 -1.75
CA GLN A 198 11.94 1.85 -1.86
C GLN A 198 12.13 2.55 -3.21
N ASP A 199 11.19 2.32 -4.12
CA ASP A 199 11.25 2.87 -5.48
C ASP A 199 10.16 3.93 -5.63
N LEU A 200 10.54 5.16 -5.99
CA LEU A 200 9.58 6.20 -6.34
C LEU A 200 8.90 5.80 -7.64
N VAL A 201 7.61 5.46 -7.57
CA VAL A 201 6.80 5.03 -8.73
C VAL A 201 5.94 6.14 -9.31
N GLY A 202 5.78 7.24 -8.58
CA GLY A 202 5.09 8.41 -9.10
C GLY A 202 4.87 9.47 -8.04
N GLY A 203 4.00 10.42 -8.35
CA GLY A 203 3.57 11.43 -7.40
C GLY A 203 2.14 11.84 -7.71
N VAL A 204 1.42 12.25 -6.67
CA VAL A 204 0.06 12.73 -6.76
C VAL A 204 -0.02 14.01 -5.94
N ALA A 205 -0.51 15.10 -6.53
CA ALA A 205 -0.51 16.40 -5.87
C ALA A 205 0.90 16.76 -5.34
N ASN A 206 1.01 17.02 -4.04
CA ASN A 206 2.25 17.33 -3.33
C ASN A 206 2.96 16.09 -2.76
N VAL A 207 2.43 14.87 -2.95
CA VAL A 207 3.01 13.65 -2.34
C VAL A 207 3.73 12.76 -3.35
N GLY A 208 4.78 12.08 -2.90
CA GLY A 208 5.46 11.03 -3.65
C GLY A 208 4.84 9.67 -3.35
N VAL A 209 4.63 8.83 -4.36
CA VAL A 209 4.16 7.45 -4.19
C VAL A 209 5.33 6.51 -4.41
N TYR A 210 5.59 5.65 -3.43
CA TYR A 210 6.69 4.71 -3.42
C TYR A 210 6.16 3.29 -3.39
N ARG A 211 6.76 2.43 -4.20
CA ARG A 211 6.60 0.99 -4.12
C ARG A 211 7.69 0.44 -3.23
N THR A 212 7.32 -0.43 -2.32
CA THR A 212 8.24 -1.16 -1.47
C THR A 212 8.16 -2.63 -1.79
N GLU A 213 9.32 -3.24 -1.95
CA GLU A 213 9.44 -4.67 -2.17
C GLU A 213 10.47 -5.23 -1.21
N SER A 214 10.08 -6.26 -0.46
CA SER A 214 11.02 -7.01 0.36
C SER A 214 10.95 -8.49 0.05
N GLY A 215 12.11 -9.14 0.20
CA GLY A 215 12.10 -10.58 0.45
C GLY A 215 11.22 -10.88 1.67
N ILE A 216 10.58 -12.05 1.65
CA ILE A 216 9.88 -12.53 2.83
C ILE A 216 10.92 -13.23 3.71
N ASP A 217 11.55 -12.46 4.60
CA ASP A 217 12.31 -13.02 5.71
C ASP A 217 11.31 -13.46 6.78
N TYR A 218 11.32 -14.75 7.09
CA TYR A 218 10.55 -15.31 8.20
C TYR A 218 11.43 -15.34 9.46
N PRO A 219 10.88 -15.05 10.65
CA PRO A 219 11.66 -15.14 11.89
C PRO A 219 12.32 -16.52 12.05
N GLU A 220 13.58 -16.54 12.45
CA GLU A 220 14.27 -17.78 12.81
C GLU A 220 13.47 -18.51 13.90
N GLY A 221 13.04 -19.74 13.63
CA GLY A 221 12.20 -20.55 14.53
C GLY A 221 10.78 -20.84 14.03
N LEU A 222 10.23 -20.03 13.12
CA LEU A 222 9.05 -20.38 12.30
C LEU A 222 9.44 -21.14 11.02
N ILE A 223 10.74 -21.14 10.71
CA ILE A 223 11.37 -22.07 9.77
C ILE A 223 11.42 -23.44 10.45
N SER A 224 10.28 -24.14 10.45
CA SER A 224 10.33 -25.59 10.39
C SER A 224 11.22 -25.95 9.20
N THR A 225 12.27 -26.74 9.46
CA THR A 225 13.07 -27.37 8.41
C THR A 225 12.26 -28.40 7.59
N GLN A 226 10.95 -28.53 7.83
CA GLN A 226 10.01 -29.29 6.99
C GLN A 226 9.34 -28.33 6.00
N GLY A 227 9.66 -28.49 4.72
CA GLY A 227 8.94 -27.84 3.62
C GLY A 227 9.82 -27.28 2.52
N GLY A 228 11.05 -26.85 2.84
CA GLY A 228 11.99 -26.38 1.82
C GLY A 228 11.46 -25.19 1.02
N LEU A 229 10.83 -24.23 1.71
CA LEU A 229 10.41 -22.95 1.13
C LEU A 229 11.57 -22.34 0.34
N ASN A 230 11.45 -22.28 -0.98
CA ASN A 230 12.25 -21.39 -1.79
C ASN A 230 11.54 -20.03 -1.83
N THR A 231 11.57 -19.31 -0.70
CA THR A 231 11.05 -17.93 -0.57
C THR A 231 11.70 -16.95 -1.55
N ALA A 232 12.71 -17.40 -2.32
CA ALA A 232 13.36 -16.61 -3.35
C ALA A 232 12.41 -16.03 -4.41
N ASN A 233 11.17 -16.52 -4.55
CA ASN A 233 10.21 -15.99 -5.53
C ASN A 233 8.98 -15.29 -4.93
N LEU A 234 8.85 -15.25 -3.61
CA LEU A 234 7.77 -14.50 -2.94
C LEU A 234 8.30 -13.14 -2.52
N ARG A 235 7.53 -12.09 -2.79
CA ARG A 235 7.88 -10.71 -2.48
C ARG A 235 6.70 -10.04 -1.80
N HIS A 236 6.95 -9.46 -0.64
CA HIS A 236 5.96 -8.59 -0.01
C HIS A 236 6.00 -7.26 -0.75
N VAL A 237 4.85 -6.84 -1.28
CA VAL A 237 4.72 -5.58 -2.01
C VAL A 237 3.78 -4.68 -1.24
N ALA A 238 4.20 -3.46 -0.94
CA ALA A 238 3.27 -2.41 -0.56
C ALA A 238 3.56 -1.13 -1.31
N TYR A 239 2.65 -0.20 -1.12
CA TYR A 239 2.79 1.16 -1.59
C TYR A 239 2.72 2.09 -0.39
N LEU A 240 3.49 3.16 -0.47
CA LEU A 240 3.56 4.19 0.54
C LEU A 240 3.39 5.55 -0.11
N VAL A 241 2.69 6.43 0.56
CA VAL A 241 2.66 7.86 0.26
C VAL A 241 3.68 8.55 1.16
N ARG A 242 4.55 9.37 0.57
CA ARG A 242 5.46 10.26 1.29
C ARG A 242 5.01 11.71 1.11
N PHE A 243 4.66 12.35 2.22
CA PHE A 243 4.34 13.77 2.23
C PHE A 243 5.61 14.65 2.17
N PRO A 244 5.50 15.91 1.73
CA PRO A 244 6.64 16.83 1.64
C PRO A 244 7.46 16.98 2.94
N HIS A 245 6.79 16.84 4.08
CA HIS A 245 7.40 16.95 5.41
C HIS A 245 8.04 15.65 5.92
N GLY A 246 8.19 14.65 5.04
CA GLY A 246 8.91 13.42 5.32
C GLY A 246 8.07 12.32 5.98
N LEU A 247 6.78 12.58 6.25
CA LEU A 247 5.85 11.58 6.74
C LEU A 247 5.60 10.51 5.68
N TRP A 248 5.59 9.25 6.11
CA TRP A 248 5.26 8.08 5.30
C TRP A 248 3.98 7.45 5.80
N VAL A 249 3.07 7.13 4.87
CA VAL A 249 1.82 6.44 5.20
C VAL A 249 1.58 5.33 4.20
N PRO A 250 1.38 4.08 4.65
CA PRO A 250 1.05 2.99 3.75
C PRO A 250 -0.33 3.20 3.13
N VAL A 251 -0.46 2.82 1.87
CA VAL A 251 -1.75 2.81 1.17
C VAL A 251 -2.21 1.39 0.97
N ARG A 252 -3.51 1.19 1.09
CA ARG A 252 -4.13 -0.09 0.79
C ARG A 252 -3.99 -0.39 -0.69
N PHE A 253 -3.15 -1.38 -0.99
CA PHE A 253 -3.03 -1.94 -2.34
C PHE A 253 -3.95 -3.15 -2.46
N ASP A 254 -4.97 -3.07 -3.29
CA ASP A 254 -5.90 -4.18 -3.51
C ASP A 254 -5.95 -4.57 -4.99
N PRO A 255 -4.96 -5.33 -5.49
CA PRO A 255 -4.94 -5.74 -6.88
C PRO A 255 -6.06 -6.75 -7.22
N LEU A 256 -6.71 -7.37 -6.22
CA LEU A 256 -7.78 -8.35 -6.44
C LEU A 256 -9.18 -7.72 -6.37
N GLY A 257 -9.35 -6.56 -5.73
CA GLY A 257 -10.65 -5.91 -5.58
C GLY A 257 -11.53 -6.60 -4.54
N LEU A 258 -10.93 -7.12 -3.47
CA LEU A 258 -11.59 -7.86 -2.39
C LEU A 258 -11.75 -7.03 -1.10
N ALA A 259 -11.09 -5.87 -1.05
CA ALA A 259 -10.93 -5.02 0.12
C ALA A 259 -12.22 -4.44 0.70
N ASP A 260 -13.18 -4.15 -0.16
CA ASP A 260 -14.44 -3.46 0.13
C ASP A 260 -15.61 -4.43 0.28
N GLY A 261 -15.34 -5.74 0.30
CA GLY A 261 -16.38 -6.76 0.32
C GLY A 261 -17.11 -6.91 -1.01
N SER A 262 -16.51 -6.43 -2.11
CA SER A 262 -17.01 -6.68 -3.47
C SER A 262 -17.30 -8.16 -3.68
N ALA A 263 -18.46 -8.43 -4.29
CA ALA A 263 -18.82 -9.79 -4.66
C ALA A 263 -17.94 -10.26 -5.82
N ILE A 264 -17.44 -11.48 -5.74
CA ILE A 264 -16.79 -12.12 -6.89
C ILE A 264 -17.88 -12.56 -7.85
N ILE A 265 -17.77 -12.17 -9.12
CA ILE A 265 -18.66 -12.65 -10.17
C ILE A 265 -18.03 -13.87 -10.82
N ASP A 266 -18.66 -15.03 -10.69
CA ASP A 266 -18.14 -16.27 -11.27
C ASP A 266 -18.24 -16.27 -12.81
N ALA A 267 -17.67 -17.30 -13.44
CA ALA A 267 -17.71 -17.47 -14.90
C ALA A 267 -19.13 -17.59 -15.49
N SER A 268 -20.15 -17.83 -14.68
CA SER A 268 -21.57 -17.89 -15.10
C SER A 268 -22.30 -16.55 -14.92
N GLY A 269 -21.64 -15.54 -14.35
CA GLY A 269 -22.23 -14.23 -14.06
C GLY A 269 -22.97 -14.15 -12.74
N ILE A 270 -22.78 -15.14 -11.85
CA ILE A 270 -23.43 -15.18 -10.54
C ILE A 270 -22.45 -14.62 -9.50
N ALA A 271 -22.95 -13.70 -8.67
CA ALA A 271 -22.24 -13.27 -7.47
C ALA A 271 -22.13 -14.45 -6.49
N VAL A 272 -20.91 -14.91 -6.25
CA VAL A 272 -20.58 -15.87 -5.18
C VAL A 272 -20.28 -15.10 -3.90
N GLY A 273 -20.24 -15.81 -2.76
CA GLY A 273 -20.24 -15.28 -1.39
C GLY A 273 -19.19 -14.20 -1.08
N PRO A 274 -19.16 -13.68 0.16
CA PRO A 274 -18.28 -12.57 0.51
C PRO A 274 -16.82 -12.91 0.20
N ALA A 275 -16.04 -11.92 -0.27
CA ALA A 275 -14.64 -12.06 -0.63
C ALA A 275 -13.75 -12.72 0.45
N THR A 276 -14.17 -12.65 1.72
CA THR A 276 -13.56 -13.33 2.86
C THR A 276 -13.56 -14.86 2.75
N GLU A 277 -14.41 -15.47 1.94
CA GLU A 277 -14.41 -16.93 1.70
C GLU A 277 -13.27 -17.37 0.77
N TYR A 278 -12.56 -16.43 0.15
CA TYR A 278 -11.54 -16.70 -0.87
C TYR A 278 -10.12 -16.25 -0.48
N VAL A 279 -9.86 -16.09 0.81
CA VAL A 279 -8.53 -15.83 1.35
C VAL A 279 -7.85 -17.15 1.72
N ASP A 280 -6.51 -17.13 1.84
CA ASP A 280 -5.74 -18.31 2.24
C ASP A 280 -6.35 -19.01 3.47
N LEU A 281 -6.61 -20.32 3.36
CA LEU A 281 -7.25 -21.15 4.40
C LEU A 281 -6.33 -21.45 5.59
N LEU A 282 -5.05 -21.04 5.55
CA LEU A 282 -4.38 -20.77 6.82
C LEU A 282 -5.24 -19.69 7.50
N ASP A 283 -6.16 -20.10 8.38
CA ASP A 283 -6.99 -19.31 9.31
C ASP A 283 -7.59 -20.26 10.33
N ILE A 284 -6.92 -20.38 11.48
CA ILE A 284 -7.45 -21.08 12.65
C ILE A 284 -7.16 -20.31 13.94
N HIS A 285 -7.26 -18.96 13.97
CA HIS A 285 -7.45 -18.04 15.13
C HIS A 285 -6.65 -16.69 15.13
N CYS A 286 -7.40 -15.57 15.21
CA CYS A 286 -7.08 -14.16 15.57
C CYS A 286 -7.10 -13.08 14.46
N GLY A 287 -8.23 -12.33 14.42
CA GLY A 287 -8.59 -11.08 13.69
C GLY A 287 -7.60 -9.90 13.79
N GLY A 288 -7.69 -8.75 13.09
CA GLY A 288 -8.66 -8.14 12.16
C GLY A 288 -7.94 -7.15 11.20
N GLU A 289 -6.84 -7.55 10.56
CA GLU A 289 -5.82 -6.65 9.94
C GLU A 289 -5.49 -7.02 8.46
N PRO A 290 -4.99 -6.08 7.62
CA PRO A 290 -5.06 -6.22 6.16
C PRO A 290 -4.21 -7.36 5.59
N LEU A 291 -4.78 -8.07 4.61
CA LEU A 291 -4.18 -9.15 3.82
C LEU A 291 -2.85 -8.68 3.18
N PRO A 292 -1.65 -9.22 3.50
CA PRO A 292 -0.44 -8.92 2.77
C PRO A 292 -0.59 -9.24 1.29
N GLN A 293 -0.20 -8.28 0.47
CA GLN A 293 -0.11 -8.45 -0.97
C GLN A 293 1.23 -9.12 -1.28
N VAL A 294 1.15 -10.31 -1.87
CA VAL A 294 2.35 -11.08 -2.22
C VAL A 294 2.44 -11.17 -3.73
N LEU A 295 3.57 -10.72 -4.26
CA LEU A 295 3.95 -10.94 -5.65
C LEU A 295 4.71 -12.27 -5.74
N VAL A 296 4.17 -13.19 -6.54
CA VAL A 296 4.77 -14.48 -6.87
C VAL A 296 5.44 -14.37 -8.23
N LEU A 297 6.76 -14.52 -8.27
CA LEU A 297 7.54 -14.44 -9.50
C LEU A 297 7.73 -15.82 -10.16
N GLY A 298 7.84 -15.83 -11.49
CA GLY A 298 8.24 -17.01 -12.27
C GLY A 298 7.16 -18.07 -12.47
N GLN A 299 5.89 -17.78 -12.21
CA GLN A 299 4.77 -18.66 -12.52
C GLN A 299 4.16 -18.33 -13.89
N SER A 300 3.77 -19.38 -14.63
CA SER A 300 3.13 -19.26 -15.95
C SER A 300 1.60 -19.27 -15.85
N SER A 301 0.92 -18.69 -16.84
CA SER A 301 -0.56 -18.67 -16.90
C SER A 301 -1.20 -20.06 -16.98
N ALA A 302 -0.49 -21.08 -17.47
CA ALA A 302 -0.99 -22.45 -17.51
C ALA A 302 -1.16 -23.08 -16.11
N GLN A 303 -0.59 -22.47 -15.06
CA GLN A 303 -0.71 -22.92 -13.68
C GLN A 303 -1.86 -22.25 -12.92
N TRP A 304 -2.67 -21.46 -13.62
CA TRP A 304 -3.78 -20.68 -13.07
C TRP A 304 -5.03 -20.86 -13.93
N THR A 305 -6.19 -20.78 -13.29
CA THR A 305 -7.50 -21.00 -13.89
C THR A 305 -8.36 -19.80 -13.59
N LEU A 306 -8.96 -19.20 -14.62
CA LEU A 306 -9.95 -18.15 -14.42
C LEU A 306 -11.14 -18.73 -13.63
N VAL A 307 -11.47 -18.09 -12.51
CA VAL A 307 -12.60 -18.51 -11.64
C VAL A 307 -13.68 -17.45 -11.52
N GLY A 308 -13.35 -16.18 -11.77
CA GLY A 308 -14.30 -15.09 -11.75
C GLY A 308 -13.67 -13.75 -12.07
N SER A 309 -14.32 -12.68 -11.63
CA SER A 309 -13.84 -11.30 -11.77
C SER A 309 -14.41 -10.39 -10.69
N THR A 310 -13.70 -9.29 -10.43
CA THR A 310 -14.16 -8.09 -9.71
C THR A 310 -14.17 -6.91 -10.66
N ASP A 311 -14.57 -5.74 -10.17
CA ASP A 311 -14.49 -4.48 -10.93
C ASP A 311 -13.05 -4.12 -11.32
N LEU A 312 -12.04 -4.67 -10.63
CA LEU A 312 -10.63 -4.49 -10.95
C LEU A 312 -10.09 -5.48 -11.98
N GLY A 313 -10.82 -6.57 -12.27
CA GLY A 313 -10.47 -7.49 -13.35
C GLY A 313 -10.66 -8.98 -13.04
N PRO A 314 -10.10 -9.85 -13.89
CA PRO A 314 -10.25 -11.30 -13.76
C PRO A 314 -9.47 -11.86 -12.56
N LEU A 315 -10.09 -12.82 -11.88
CA LEU A 315 -9.54 -13.55 -10.74
C LEU A 315 -9.27 -15.00 -11.11
N TYR A 316 -8.16 -15.51 -10.58
CA TYR A 316 -7.66 -16.84 -10.89
C TYR A 316 -7.41 -17.65 -9.63
N ALA A 317 -7.77 -18.93 -9.69
CA ALA A 317 -7.33 -19.93 -8.72
C ALA A 317 -6.15 -20.71 -9.30
N PRO A 318 -5.18 -21.13 -8.48
CA PRO A 318 -4.10 -21.98 -8.95
C PRO A 318 -4.65 -23.34 -9.41
N GLN A 319 -3.96 -24.00 -10.33
CA GLN A 319 -4.19 -25.41 -10.64
C GLN A 319 -3.63 -26.31 -9.52
N PRO A 320 -4.10 -27.56 -9.33
CA PRO A 320 -3.52 -28.48 -8.34
C PRO A 320 -2.03 -28.78 -8.52
N THR A 321 -1.49 -28.52 -9.72
CA THR A 321 -0.06 -28.65 -10.04
C THR A 321 0.74 -27.37 -9.81
N ASN A 322 0.10 -26.30 -9.33
CA ASN A 322 0.78 -25.03 -9.04
C ASN A 322 1.66 -25.22 -7.79
N PRO A 323 2.97 -24.95 -7.87
CA PRO A 323 3.88 -25.19 -6.76
C PRO A 323 3.54 -24.36 -5.51
N VAL A 324 3.00 -23.14 -5.67
CA VAL A 324 2.58 -22.30 -4.55
C VAL A 324 1.39 -22.94 -3.82
N ALA A 325 0.41 -23.46 -4.56
CA ALA A 325 -0.76 -24.10 -3.96
C ALA A 325 -0.38 -25.40 -3.23
N ILE A 326 0.52 -26.21 -3.80
CA ILE A 326 1.04 -27.42 -3.18
C ILE A 326 1.74 -27.08 -1.85
N GLU A 327 2.57 -26.05 -1.86
CA GLU A 327 3.31 -25.60 -0.69
C GLU A 327 2.38 -25.07 0.40
N ARG A 328 1.42 -24.20 0.06
CA ARG A 328 0.43 -23.66 1.00
C ARG A 328 -0.47 -24.74 1.59
N HIS A 329 -0.92 -25.69 0.77
CA HIS A 329 -1.67 -26.85 1.26
C HIS A 329 -0.86 -27.69 2.25
N ALA A 330 0.42 -27.93 1.99
CA ALA A 330 1.28 -28.65 2.93
C ALA A 330 1.41 -27.91 4.27
N MET A 331 1.64 -26.58 4.23
CA MET A 331 1.69 -25.75 5.45
C MET A 331 0.37 -25.77 6.22
N TYR A 332 -0.76 -25.73 5.51
CA TYR A 332 -2.09 -25.83 6.10
C TYR A 332 -2.23 -27.17 6.85
N VAL A 333 -1.95 -28.29 6.20
CA VAL A 333 -2.02 -29.63 6.82
C VAL A 333 -1.08 -29.74 8.03
N ASP A 334 0.15 -29.25 7.92
CA ASP A 334 1.12 -29.27 9.02
C ASP A 334 0.65 -28.44 10.22
N SER A 335 0.03 -27.28 9.98
CA SER A 335 -0.53 -26.44 11.03
C SER A 335 -1.65 -27.16 11.80
N LEU A 336 -2.57 -27.82 11.09
CA LEU A 336 -3.64 -28.60 11.70
C LEU A 336 -3.08 -29.68 12.64
N VAL A 337 -2.07 -30.43 12.18
CA VAL A 337 -1.41 -31.45 12.99
C VAL A 337 -0.74 -30.84 14.23
N ALA A 338 -0.09 -29.68 14.10
CA ALA A 338 0.57 -29.00 15.22
C ALA A 338 -0.42 -28.56 16.31
N PHE A 339 -1.65 -28.18 15.93
CA PHE A 339 -2.73 -27.85 16.86
C PHE A 339 -3.49 -29.08 17.38
N GLY A 340 -3.09 -30.29 16.97
CA GLY A 340 -3.72 -31.55 17.41
C GLY A 340 -5.03 -31.86 16.69
N GLU A 341 -5.31 -31.18 15.57
CA GLU A 341 -6.46 -31.44 14.71
C GLU A 341 -6.18 -32.63 13.78
N ASP A 342 -7.24 -33.34 13.39
CA ASP A 342 -7.17 -34.39 12.36
C ASP A 342 -7.40 -33.75 10.98
N PRO A 343 -6.39 -33.70 10.09
CA PRO A 343 -6.56 -33.12 8.76
C PRO A 343 -7.67 -33.78 7.93
N SER A 344 -8.00 -35.05 8.20
CA SER A 344 -9.09 -35.73 7.47
C SER A 344 -10.49 -35.24 7.85
N SER A 345 -10.60 -34.48 8.95
CA SER A 345 -11.87 -33.96 9.48
C SER A 345 -12.18 -32.52 9.08
N LEU A 346 -11.22 -31.82 8.45
CA LEU A 346 -11.33 -30.39 8.14
C LEU A 346 -11.44 -30.12 6.63
N PRO A 347 -12.28 -29.15 6.21
CA PRO A 347 -12.43 -28.77 4.81
C PRO A 347 -11.09 -28.34 4.17
N GLY A 348 -10.83 -28.75 2.93
CA GLY A 348 -9.64 -28.33 2.18
C GLY A 348 -8.34 -29.07 2.55
N ALA A 349 -8.32 -29.85 3.63
CA ALA A 349 -7.10 -30.52 4.08
C ALA A 349 -6.83 -31.86 3.34
N ALA A 350 -7.85 -32.48 2.75
CA ALA A 350 -7.73 -33.82 2.17
C ALA A 350 -6.80 -33.90 0.95
N SER A 351 -6.71 -32.82 0.16
CA SER A 351 -5.81 -32.74 -1.01
C SER A 351 -5.62 -31.30 -1.48
N VAL A 352 -4.59 -31.04 -2.30
CA VAL A 352 -4.37 -29.73 -2.93
C VAL A 352 -5.58 -29.29 -3.77
N ALA A 353 -6.24 -30.22 -4.46
CA ALA A 353 -7.44 -29.90 -5.24
C ALA A 353 -8.61 -29.49 -4.34
N ASP A 354 -8.74 -30.14 -3.19
CA ASP A 354 -9.75 -29.82 -2.18
C ASP A 354 -9.48 -28.45 -1.54
N PHE A 355 -8.21 -28.17 -1.18
CA PHE A 355 -7.75 -26.88 -0.69
C PHE A 355 -8.14 -25.73 -1.63
N ILE A 356 -7.83 -25.89 -2.92
CA ILE A 356 -8.14 -24.88 -3.94
C ILE A 356 -9.65 -24.70 -4.11
N ALA A 357 -10.42 -25.78 -4.12
CA ALA A 357 -11.88 -25.74 -4.27
C ALA A 357 -12.58 -25.00 -3.13
N HIS A 358 -11.95 -24.94 -1.95
CA HIS A 358 -12.43 -24.20 -0.78
C HIS A 358 -11.94 -22.74 -0.74
N GLY A 359 -11.47 -22.18 -1.86
CA GLY A 359 -11.17 -20.75 -1.98
C GLY A 359 -9.80 -20.33 -1.42
N ALA A 360 -8.93 -21.29 -1.08
CA ALA A 360 -7.71 -21.03 -0.32
C ALA A 360 -6.60 -20.24 -1.03
N LEU A 361 -6.73 -19.90 -2.30
CA LEU A 361 -5.76 -19.01 -2.93
C LEU A 361 -6.37 -18.37 -4.17
N LEU A 362 -6.48 -17.05 -4.15
CA LEU A 362 -6.81 -16.26 -5.33
C LEU A 362 -5.63 -15.39 -5.76
N GLY A 363 -5.55 -15.17 -7.07
CA GLY A 363 -4.59 -14.25 -7.64
C GLY A 363 -5.06 -13.55 -8.91
N THR A 364 -4.33 -12.52 -9.27
CA THR A 364 -4.43 -11.79 -10.54
C THR A 364 -3.04 -11.69 -11.16
N PRO A 365 -2.90 -11.73 -12.50
CA PRO A 365 -1.61 -11.55 -13.14
C PRO A 365 -1.01 -10.17 -12.80
N ALA A 366 0.30 -10.12 -12.60
CA ALA A 366 1.04 -8.86 -12.57
C ALA A 366 0.99 -8.19 -13.96
N PRO A 367 0.89 -6.86 -14.08
CA PRO A 367 0.63 -6.19 -15.35
C PRO A 367 1.89 -6.15 -16.22
N ASP A 368 3.04 -6.22 -15.56
CA ASP A 368 4.35 -6.38 -16.19
C ASP A 368 4.56 -7.79 -16.78
N GLY A 369 3.63 -8.72 -16.50
CA GLY A 369 3.66 -10.11 -16.94
C GLY A 369 4.68 -11.00 -16.23
N ASN A 370 5.37 -10.50 -15.19
CA ASN A 370 6.46 -11.22 -14.54
C ASN A 370 6.05 -11.96 -13.26
N GLY A 371 4.75 -12.01 -12.95
CA GLY A 371 4.28 -12.68 -11.76
C GLY A 371 2.77 -12.68 -11.57
N TRP A 372 2.37 -13.00 -10.34
CA TRP A 372 0.99 -13.07 -9.88
C TRP A 372 0.88 -12.39 -8.54
N PHE A 373 -0.07 -11.46 -8.41
CA PHE A 373 -0.47 -10.96 -7.10
C PHE A 373 -1.43 -11.93 -6.48
N VAL A 374 -1.12 -12.34 -5.25
CA VAL A 374 -2.01 -13.13 -4.41
C VAL A 374 -2.22 -12.39 -3.10
N GLN A 375 -3.40 -12.54 -2.52
CA GLN A 375 -3.67 -12.10 -1.15
C GLN A 375 -3.45 -13.30 -0.23
N LEU A 376 -2.62 -13.11 0.80
CA LEU A 376 -2.55 -14.01 1.94
C LEU A 376 -3.20 -13.29 3.11
N ASN A 377 -3.90 -13.98 4.01
CA ASN A 377 -4.41 -13.33 5.21
C ASN A 377 -3.27 -13.04 6.21
N ARG A 378 -3.18 -11.83 6.78
CA ARG A 378 -2.07 -11.45 7.67
C ARG A 378 -2.12 -12.21 8.98
N GLU A 379 -3.33 -12.39 9.47
CA GLU A 379 -3.66 -13.06 10.72
C GLU A 379 -3.12 -14.50 10.75
N PHE A 380 -2.81 -15.04 9.56
CA PHE A 380 -2.52 -16.44 9.38
C PHE A 380 -1.48 -16.75 8.33
N SER A 381 -0.91 -15.74 7.69
CA SER A 381 0.32 -15.93 6.95
C SER A 381 1.39 -16.37 7.94
N PRO A 382 2.41 -17.16 7.54
CA PRO A 382 3.55 -17.58 8.38
C PRO A 382 4.36 -16.45 9.05
N ARG A 383 3.85 -15.21 9.07
CA ARG A 383 4.34 -14.02 9.76
C ARG A 383 3.68 -13.67 11.11
N ALA A 384 2.65 -14.33 11.61
CA ALA A 384 2.06 -13.99 12.93
C ALA A 384 2.16 -15.21 13.88
N TRP A 385 2.79 -15.23 15.06
CA TRP A 385 2.82 -14.26 16.18
C TRP A 385 1.42 -13.73 16.51
N CYS A 386 0.64 -14.62 17.12
CA CYS A 386 -0.30 -14.24 18.18
C CYS A 386 0.47 -14.08 19.49
#